data_AF-A0A7S3K1U2-F1
#
_entry.id   AF-A0A7S3K1U2-F1
#
_cell.length_a   1.000
_cell.length_b   1.000
_cell.length_c   1.000
_cell.angle_alpha   90.00
_cell.angle_beta   90.00
_cell.angle_gamma   90.00
#
_symmetry.space_group_name_H-M   'P 1'
#
loop_
_entity.id
_entity.type
_entity.pdbx_description
1 polymer ?
#
loop_
_entity_poly.entity_id
_entity_poly.type
_entity_poly.pdbx_seq_one_letter_code
_entity_poly.pdbx_strand_id
1 'polypeptide(L)'
;MTNQMQREAFTRGFQNHWMMVEDGDIFEGASGKHSTKIGELKIGDVIEADAETFDPDNRIIWRLKSPKEGGWIYAPVRGPKTCTALTEDTYKLVQQGVTFYKVTGKKGTIVRKDKELDSEQVSIIPQNSLCHVIGEATLDSGKARFQINQPVEGWITQTQVKRWYIE
;
A
#
# COMPACT_ATOMS: atom_id res chain seq x y z
N MET A 1 -23.20 -5.19 0.72
CA MET A 1 -22.18 -5.42 -0.34
C MET A 1 -22.17 -6.91 -0.63
N THR A 2 -22.41 -7.30 -1.87
CA THR A 2 -22.39 -8.71 -2.28
C THR A 2 -20.95 -9.24 -2.36
N ASN A 3 -20.74 -10.54 -2.12
CA ASN A 3 -19.43 -11.21 -2.26
C ASN A 3 -18.78 -10.96 -3.64
N GLN A 4 -19.58 -10.67 -4.66
CA GLN A 4 -19.12 -10.36 -6.01
C GLN A 4 -18.45 -8.99 -6.13
N MET A 5 -19.02 -7.93 -5.51
CA MET A 5 -18.37 -6.60 -5.49
C MET A 5 -17.06 -6.62 -4.69
N GLN A 6 -16.97 -7.44 -3.64
CA GLN A 6 -15.71 -7.66 -2.93
C GLN A 6 -14.70 -8.39 -3.82
N ARG A 7 -15.09 -9.46 -4.52
CA ARG A 7 -14.20 -10.15 -5.48
C ARG A 7 -13.71 -9.24 -6.61
N GLU A 8 -14.56 -8.38 -7.18
CA GLU A 8 -14.21 -7.46 -8.28
C GLU A 8 -13.30 -6.30 -7.83
N ALA A 9 -13.54 -5.74 -6.63
CA ALA A 9 -12.65 -4.74 -6.05
C ALA A 9 -11.27 -5.33 -5.68
N PHE A 10 -11.25 -6.60 -5.27
CA PHE A 10 -10.01 -7.31 -4.95
C PHE A 10 -9.25 -7.78 -6.19
N THR A 11 -9.93 -8.24 -7.25
CA THR A 11 -9.29 -8.64 -8.54
C THR A 11 -8.61 -7.48 -9.27
N ARG A 12 -9.03 -6.22 -9.06
CA ARG A 12 -8.28 -5.06 -9.58
C ARG A 12 -6.88 -4.89 -8.97
N GLY A 13 -6.62 -5.48 -7.79
CA GLY A 13 -5.27 -5.55 -7.23
C GLY A 13 -4.29 -6.41 -8.04
N PHE A 14 -4.79 -7.21 -8.98
CA PHE A 14 -4.03 -8.23 -9.72
C PHE A 14 -3.40 -7.68 -11.02
N GLN A 15 -3.53 -6.37 -11.32
CA GLN A 15 -2.83 -5.75 -12.46
C GLN A 15 -1.40 -5.32 -12.12
N ASN A 16 -1.10 -5.14 -10.83
CA ASN A 16 0.18 -4.62 -10.38
C ASN A 16 1.18 -5.76 -10.20
N HIS A 17 2.32 -5.67 -10.89
CA HIS A 17 3.37 -6.70 -10.86
C HIS A 17 4.25 -6.57 -9.62
N TRP A 18 4.33 -5.36 -9.05
CA TRP A 18 5.18 -5.04 -7.92
C TRP A 18 4.36 -4.76 -6.67
N MET A 19 4.89 -5.23 -5.55
CA MET A 19 4.32 -4.96 -4.24
C MET A 19 5.42 -4.61 -3.27
N MET A 20 5.11 -3.74 -2.32
CA MET A 20 5.97 -3.45 -1.18
C MET A 20 5.50 -4.26 0.03
N VAL A 21 6.42 -4.93 0.70
CA VAL A 21 6.15 -5.75 1.88
C VAL A 21 5.94 -4.84 3.10
N GLU A 22 4.85 -5.08 3.83
CA GLU A 22 4.57 -4.44 5.13
C GLU A 22 4.88 -5.36 6.32
N ASP A 23 4.82 -6.67 6.10
CA ASP A 23 5.24 -7.77 6.98
C ASP A 23 5.04 -9.08 6.20
N GLY A 24 5.96 -10.04 6.23
CA GLY A 24 5.75 -11.28 5.48
C GLY A 24 6.85 -12.33 5.54
N ASP A 25 6.43 -13.59 5.51
CA ASP A 25 7.28 -14.77 5.36
C ASP A 25 7.13 -15.38 3.97
N ILE A 26 8.17 -16.08 3.50
CA ILE A 26 8.16 -16.84 2.25
C ILE A 26 8.01 -18.33 2.57
N PHE A 27 7.09 -19.01 1.90
CA PHE A 27 6.81 -20.44 2.08
C PHE A 27 7.02 -21.24 0.79
N GLU A 28 7.26 -22.54 0.92
CA GLU A 28 7.50 -23.46 -0.21
C GLU A 28 6.25 -23.80 -1.03
N GLY A 29 5.07 -23.69 -0.43
CA GLY A 29 3.80 -24.10 -1.03
C GLY A 29 2.72 -23.05 -0.78
N ALA A 30 1.56 -23.26 -1.42
CA ALA A 30 0.36 -22.42 -1.43
C ALA A 30 -0.56 -22.60 -0.19
N SER A 31 -0.22 -23.50 0.72
CA SER A 31 -0.97 -23.77 1.95
C SER A 31 -0.18 -23.32 3.18
N GLY A 32 -0.12 -22.02 3.46
CA GLY A 32 0.93 -21.41 4.29
C GLY A 32 1.08 -22.01 5.67
N LYS A 33 -0.04 -22.28 6.35
CA LYS A 33 -0.07 -22.95 7.67
C LYS A 33 0.45 -24.39 7.67
N HIS A 34 0.55 -25.00 6.49
CA HIS A 34 0.99 -26.38 6.27
C HIS A 34 2.24 -26.47 5.39
N SER A 35 2.83 -25.33 5.02
CA SER A 35 4.01 -25.26 4.16
C SER A 35 5.21 -24.84 5.00
N THR A 36 6.39 -25.36 4.68
CA THR A 36 7.63 -24.95 5.33
C THR A 36 7.96 -23.51 4.98
N LYS A 37 8.37 -22.73 5.99
CA LYS A 37 8.96 -21.40 5.81
C LYS A 37 10.35 -21.56 5.19
N ILE A 38 10.58 -20.90 4.07
CA ILE A 38 11.81 -20.96 3.28
C ILE A 38 12.52 -19.61 3.14
N GLY A 39 11.99 -18.56 3.78
CA GLY A 39 12.57 -17.22 3.77
C GLY A 39 11.74 -16.23 4.57
N GLU A 40 12.28 -15.03 4.69
CA GLU A 40 11.67 -13.88 5.36
C GLU A 40 11.78 -12.67 4.43
N LEU A 41 10.78 -11.80 4.44
CA LEU A 41 10.81 -10.52 3.76
C LEU A 41 10.80 -9.41 4.81
N LYS A 42 11.63 -8.41 4.59
CA LYS A 42 11.67 -7.24 5.46
C LYS A 42 10.61 -6.25 5.04
N ILE A 43 10.15 -5.50 6.01
CA ILE A 43 9.31 -4.34 5.77
C ILE A 43 10.05 -3.37 4.84
N GLY A 44 9.42 -2.98 3.73
CA GLY A 44 10.04 -2.14 2.70
C GLY A 44 10.75 -2.91 1.58
N ASP A 45 10.80 -4.25 1.63
CA ASP A 45 11.24 -5.03 0.48
C ASP A 45 10.23 -4.90 -0.66
N VAL A 46 10.73 -4.66 -1.88
CA VAL A 46 9.92 -4.73 -3.08
C VAL A 46 9.99 -6.13 -3.66
N ILE A 47 8.82 -6.74 -3.86
CA ILE A 47 8.67 -8.06 -4.47
C ILE A 47 7.97 -7.95 -5.81
N GLU A 48 8.26 -8.91 -6.67
CA GLU A 48 7.50 -9.17 -7.87
C GLU A 48 6.76 -10.49 -7.68
N ALA A 49 5.45 -10.50 -7.91
CA ALA A 49 4.65 -11.70 -7.73
C ALA A 49 3.49 -11.78 -8.70
N ASP A 50 3.17 -13.00 -9.12
CA ASP A 50 1.89 -13.30 -9.73
C ASP A 50 0.86 -13.48 -8.63
N ALA A 51 -0.27 -12.80 -8.78
CA ALA A 51 -1.39 -12.99 -7.87
C ALA A 51 -2.09 -14.29 -8.22
N GLU A 52 -1.95 -15.28 -7.35
CA GLU A 52 -2.67 -16.53 -7.42
C GLU A 52 -3.88 -16.48 -6.46
N THR A 53 -4.78 -17.45 -6.60
CA THR A 53 -6.16 -17.33 -6.13
C THR A 53 -6.28 -17.38 -4.60
N PHE A 54 -7.48 -17.66 -4.09
CA PHE A 54 -7.65 -17.97 -2.69
C PHE A 54 -7.07 -19.35 -2.33
N ASP A 55 -6.34 -19.46 -1.21
CA ASP A 55 -6.01 -20.75 -0.60
C ASP A 55 -7.31 -21.45 -0.10
N PRO A 56 -7.24 -22.72 0.34
CA PRO A 56 -8.40 -23.44 0.87
C PRO A 56 -9.11 -22.75 2.04
N ASP A 57 -8.45 -21.82 2.74
CA ASP A 57 -8.99 -21.01 3.84
C ASP A 57 -9.51 -19.62 3.38
N ASN A 58 -9.68 -19.43 2.07
CA ASN A 58 -10.04 -18.17 1.41
C ASN A 58 -8.99 -17.05 1.50
N ARG A 59 -7.71 -17.32 1.83
CA ARG A 59 -6.62 -16.31 1.93
C ARG A 59 -6.03 -15.99 0.59
N ILE A 60 -5.63 -14.73 0.39
CA ILE A 60 -4.94 -14.33 -0.84
C ILE A 60 -3.51 -14.84 -0.76
N ILE A 61 -3.05 -15.54 -1.80
CA ILE A 61 -1.69 -16.03 -1.92
C ILE A 61 -1.04 -15.47 -3.17
N TRP A 62 0.22 -15.09 -3.06
CA TRP A 62 1.00 -14.64 -4.21
C TRP A 62 2.19 -15.55 -4.42
N ARG A 63 2.42 -15.89 -5.68
CA ARG A 63 3.58 -16.65 -6.09
C ARG A 63 4.66 -15.69 -6.53
N LEU A 64 5.77 -15.69 -5.79
CA LEU A 64 6.90 -14.80 -6.02
C LEU A 64 7.61 -15.15 -7.34
N LYS A 65 7.96 -14.11 -8.09
CA LYS A 65 8.99 -14.12 -9.13
C LYS A 65 10.33 -13.66 -8.57
N SER A 66 10.31 -12.71 -7.64
CA SER A 66 11.49 -12.12 -7.01
C SER A 66 11.17 -11.72 -5.55
N PRO A 67 12.10 -11.87 -4.59
CA PRO A 67 13.50 -12.32 -4.74
C PRO A 67 13.68 -13.84 -4.83
N LYS A 68 12.60 -14.62 -4.61
CA LYS A 68 12.66 -16.09 -4.58
C LYS A 68 11.60 -16.69 -5.46
N GLU A 69 11.95 -16.92 -6.72
CA GLU A 69 11.04 -17.50 -7.71
C GLU A 69 10.43 -18.82 -7.21
N GLY A 70 9.11 -18.94 -7.35
CA GLY A 70 8.35 -20.11 -6.92
C GLY A 70 8.01 -20.16 -5.43
N GLY A 71 8.53 -19.22 -4.62
CA GLY A 71 8.11 -19.03 -3.23
C GLY A 71 6.72 -18.41 -3.13
N TRP A 72 6.10 -18.53 -1.95
CA TRP A 72 4.74 -18.05 -1.70
C TRP A 72 4.69 -17.06 -0.55
N ILE A 73 3.94 -15.97 -0.72
CA ILE A 73 3.60 -15.02 0.34
C ILE A 73 2.07 -14.98 0.53
N TYR A 74 1.65 -14.81 1.79
CA TYR A 74 0.25 -14.86 2.20
C TYR A 74 -0.20 -13.48 2.65
N ALA A 75 -1.41 -13.07 2.28
CA ALA A 75 -2.14 -12.05 3.04
C ALA A 75 -3.32 -12.68 3.77
N PRO A 76 -3.48 -12.39 5.06
CA PRO A 76 -4.70 -12.78 5.75
C PRO A 76 -5.90 -12.07 5.10
N VAL A 77 -7.00 -12.80 4.88
CA VAL A 77 -8.30 -12.23 4.44
C VAL A 77 -8.79 -11.15 5.39
N ARG A 78 -8.50 -11.37 6.67
CA ARG A 78 -8.85 -10.49 7.80
C ARG A 78 -7.58 -10.25 8.59
N GLY A 79 -6.94 -9.11 8.36
CA GLY A 79 -5.70 -8.74 9.04
C GLY A 79 -5.00 -7.55 8.36
N PRO A 80 -3.87 -7.08 8.91
CA PRO A 80 -3.02 -6.12 8.22
C PRO A 80 -2.59 -6.73 6.87
N LYS A 81 -2.60 -5.91 5.83
CA LYS A 81 -2.11 -6.36 4.52
C LYS A 81 -0.62 -6.65 4.66
N THR A 82 -0.17 -7.82 4.23
CA THR A 82 1.26 -8.16 4.18
C THR A 82 1.99 -7.42 3.08
N CYS A 83 1.25 -6.92 2.09
CA CYS A 83 1.78 -6.21 0.94
C CYS A 83 0.85 -5.06 0.51
N THR A 84 1.45 -3.99 0.00
CA THR A 84 0.75 -2.90 -0.70
C THR A 84 1.18 -2.90 -2.16
N ALA A 85 0.21 -3.01 -3.07
CA ALA A 85 0.47 -3.02 -4.51
C ALA A 85 0.98 -1.66 -5.00
N LEU A 86 1.94 -1.70 -5.92
CA LEU A 86 2.56 -0.54 -6.53
C LEU A 86 2.14 -0.43 -8.00
N THR A 87 1.74 0.76 -8.43
CA THR A 87 1.69 1.06 -9.87
C THR A 87 3.11 1.17 -10.42
N GLU A 88 3.26 1.10 -11.74
CA GLU A 88 4.59 1.26 -12.38
C GLU A 88 5.25 2.60 -12.02
N ASP A 89 4.48 3.69 -11.97
CA ASP A 89 4.99 5.02 -11.59
C ASP A 89 5.43 5.06 -10.13
N THR A 90 4.63 4.51 -9.21
CA THR A 90 5.01 4.43 -7.80
C THR A 90 6.24 3.56 -7.60
N TYR A 91 6.33 2.43 -8.32
CA TYR A 91 7.51 1.56 -8.30
C TYR A 91 8.78 2.30 -8.76
N LYS A 92 8.72 3.05 -9.87
CA LYS A 92 9.86 3.86 -10.35
C LYS A 92 10.31 4.89 -9.33
N LEU A 93 9.37 5.57 -8.66
CA LEU A 93 9.69 6.54 -7.61
C LEU A 93 10.33 5.87 -6.39
N VAL A 94 9.81 4.72 -5.96
CA VAL A 94 10.42 3.90 -4.89
C VAL A 94 11.86 3.52 -5.24
N GLN A 95 12.13 3.08 -6.48
CA GLN A 95 13.49 2.76 -6.95
C GLN A 95 14.43 3.97 -6.95
N GLN A 96 13.89 5.20 -7.02
CA GLN A 96 14.65 6.44 -6.92
C GLN A 96 14.87 6.89 -5.45
N GLY A 97 14.44 6.10 -4.47
CA GLY A 97 14.56 6.43 -3.04
C GLY A 97 13.50 7.44 -2.55
N VAL A 98 12.44 7.66 -3.33
CA VAL A 98 11.34 8.56 -2.93
C VAL A 98 10.58 7.96 -1.76
N THR A 99 10.43 8.77 -0.70
CA THR A 99 9.64 8.39 0.48
C THR A 99 8.16 8.68 0.24
N PHE A 100 7.33 7.67 0.49
CA PHE A 100 5.88 7.82 0.46
C PHE A 100 5.31 7.85 1.89
N TYR A 101 4.08 8.30 2.00
CA TYR A 101 3.29 8.30 3.23
C TYR A 101 2.00 7.53 3.00
N LYS A 102 1.59 6.71 3.96
CA LYS A 102 0.38 5.90 3.88
C LYS A 102 -0.75 6.56 4.65
N VAL A 103 -1.93 6.62 4.04
CA VAL A 103 -3.13 7.16 4.67
C VAL A 103 -3.63 6.23 5.77
N THR A 104 -3.63 6.69 7.01
CA THR A 104 -4.06 5.91 8.18
C THR A 104 -5.47 6.24 8.65
N GLY A 105 -6.01 7.39 8.25
CA GLY A 105 -7.36 7.82 8.61
C GLY A 105 -8.44 6.83 8.13
N LYS A 106 -9.35 6.41 9.02
CA LYS A 106 -10.42 5.44 8.71
C LYS A 106 -11.34 5.87 7.56
N LYS A 107 -11.53 7.18 7.38
CA LYS A 107 -12.33 7.76 6.30
C LYS A 107 -11.48 8.23 5.10
N GLY A 108 -10.19 7.87 5.08
CA GLY A 108 -9.22 8.46 4.17
C GLY A 108 -8.70 9.81 4.65
N THR A 109 -8.09 10.57 3.74
CA THR A 109 -7.64 11.94 3.96
C THR A 109 -8.19 12.86 2.88
N ILE A 110 -8.56 14.09 3.27
CA ILE A 110 -9.07 15.10 2.34
C ILE A 110 -7.88 15.82 1.71
N VAL A 111 -7.85 15.83 0.38
CA VAL A 111 -6.92 16.64 -0.41
C VAL A 111 -7.57 17.99 -0.66
N ARG A 112 -6.86 19.05 -0.32
CA ARG A 112 -7.29 20.42 -0.60
C ARG A 112 -6.37 21.09 -1.59
N LYS A 113 -6.90 22.08 -2.31
CA LYS A 113 -6.13 22.83 -3.32
C LYS A 113 -4.97 23.59 -2.70
N ASP A 114 -5.20 24.22 -1.56
CA ASP A 114 -4.22 25.03 -0.85
C ASP A 114 -3.93 24.47 0.55
N LYS A 115 -2.89 25.01 1.19
CA LYS A 115 -2.50 24.58 2.55
C LYS A 115 -3.61 24.80 3.58
N GLU A 116 -4.47 25.79 3.37
CA GLU A 116 -5.53 26.17 4.31
C GLU A 116 -6.66 25.13 4.41
N LEU A 117 -7.24 25.03 5.61
CA LEU A 117 -8.25 24.02 5.94
C LEU A 117 -9.65 24.31 5.37
N ASP A 118 -9.90 25.53 4.94
CA ASP A 118 -11.13 26.00 4.31
C ASP A 118 -11.01 26.10 2.78
N SER A 119 -9.81 25.89 2.24
CA SER A 119 -9.59 25.85 0.79
C SER A 119 -10.37 24.70 0.13
N GLU A 120 -10.60 24.84 -1.18
CA GLU A 120 -11.39 23.92 -1.99
C GLU A 120 -10.96 22.46 -1.79
N GLN A 121 -11.93 21.58 -1.56
CA GLN A 121 -11.70 20.13 -1.54
C GLN A 121 -11.54 19.63 -2.97
N VAL A 122 -10.37 19.05 -3.27
CA VAL A 122 -10.07 18.49 -4.59
C VAL A 122 -10.53 17.03 -4.66
N SER A 123 -10.20 16.23 -3.65
CA SER A 123 -10.51 14.79 -3.63
C SER A 123 -10.42 14.22 -2.21
N ILE A 124 -10.80 12.95 -2.05
CA ILE A 124 -10.56 12.15 -0.85
C ILE A 124 -9.70 10.95 -1.25
N ILE A 125 -8.53 10.82 -0.62
CA ILE A 125 -7.67 9.66 -0.79
C ILE A 125 -8.09 8.59 0.22
N PRO A 126 -8.45 7.37 -0.21
CA PRO A 126 -8.89 6.31 0.68
C PRO A 126 -7.83 5.86 1.69
N GLN A 127 -8.26 5.27 2.80
CA GLN A 127 -7.38 4.61 3.76
C GLN A 127 -6.48 3.58 3.07
N ASN A 128 -5.24 3.46 3.54
CA ASN A 128 -4.20 2.57 3.02
C ASN A 128 -3.65 2.93 1.63
N SER A 129 -4.07 4.03 1.03
CA SER A 129 -3.44 4.54 -0.20
C SER A 129 -2.10 5.21 0.13
N LEU A 130 -1.23 5.28 -0.86
CA LEU A 130 0.09 5.92 -0.76
C LEU A 130 0.03 7.33 -1.32
N CYS A 131 0.73 8.24 -0.67
CA CYS A 131 0.90 9.62 -1.07
C CYS A 131 2.39 9.94 -1.19
N HIS A 132 2.80 10.58 -2.28
CA HIS A 132 4.15 11.13 -2.39
C HIS A 132 4.14 12.55 -1.84
N VAL A 133 4.85 12.77 -0.73
CA VAL A 133 4.98 14.07 -0.08
C VAL A 133 6.18 14.81 -0.66
N ILE A 134 5.94 16.02 -1.18
CA ILE A 134 6.95 16.87 -1.82
C ILE A 134 7.26 18.15 -1.05
N GLY A 135 6.51 18.43 0.02
CA GLY A 135 6.70 19.63 0.84
C GLY A 135 5.89 19.59 2.13
N GLU A 136 6.24 20.47 3.05
CA GLU A 136 5.57 20.64 4.34
C GLU A 136 5.34 22.13 4.61
N ALA A 137 4.21 22.45 5.23
CA ALA A 137 3.92 23.78 5.74
C ALA A 137 3.20 23.69 7.08
N THR A 138 3.45 24.66 7.95
CA THR A 138 2.72 24.84 9.20
C THR A 138 1.78 26.02 9.06
N LEU A 139 0.51 25.81 9.40
CA LEU A 139 -0.50 26.88 9.43
C LEU A 139 -0.35 27.71 10.71
N ASP A 140 -0.92 28.91 10.74
CA ASP A 140 -0.94 29.79 11.92
C ASP A 140 -1.61 29.11 13.13
N SER A 141 -2.49 28.13 12.88
CA SER A 141 -3.09 27.28 13.90
C SER A 141 -2.15 26.24 14.53
N GLY A 142 -0.89 26.18 14.10
CA GLY A 142 0.10 25.18 14.51
C GLY A 142 -0.06 23.81 13.84
N LYS A 143 -1.01 23.66 12.91
CA LYS A 143 -1.26 22.40 12.21
C LYS A 143 -0.31 22.24 11.04
N ALA A 144 0.42 21.13 11.01
CA ALA A 144 1.26 20.74 9.88
C ALA A 144 0.45 20.12 8.73
N ARG A 145 0.83 20.51 7.52
CA ARG A 145 0.22 20.13 6.25
C ARG A 145 1.32 19.62 5.33
N PHE A 146 1.03 18.55 4.60
CA PHE A 146 1.93 18.04 3.57
C PHE A 146 1.38 18.37 2.20
N GLN A 147 2.25 18.86 1.33
CA GLN A 147 2.01 18.97 -0.09
C GLN A 147 2.31 17.61 -0.74
N ILE A 148 1.38 17.14 -1.56
CA ILE A 148 1.50 15.89 -2.29
C ILE A 148 1.33 16.13 -3.79
N ASN A 149 1.99 15.32 -4.61
CA ASN A 149 1.79 15.29 -6.06
C ASN A 149 1.20 13.95 -6.56
N GLN A 150 1.06 12.97 -5.68
CA GLN A 150 0.39 11.69 -5.95
C GLN A 150 -0.43 11.23 -4.75
N PRO A 151 -1.57 10.53 -4.96
CA PRO A 151 -2.16 10.19 -6.27
C PRO A 151 -2.93 11.36 -6.90
N VAL A 152 -3.12 12.46 -6.17
CA VAL A 152 -3.75 13.70 -6.61
C VAL A 152 -2.93 14.84 -6.04
N GLU A 153 -2.66 15.87 -6.84
CA GLU A 153 -1.93 17.05 -6.39
C GLU A 153 -2.76 17.87 -5.38
N GLY A 154 -2.11 18.32 -4.31
CA GLY A 154 -2.71 19.21 -3.33
C GLY A 154 -2.12 19.06 -1.93
N TRP A 155 -2.90 19.38 -0.91
CA TRP A 155 -2.48 19.45 0.48
C TRP A 155 -3.32 18.56 1.38
N ILE A 156 -2.64 17.77 2.21
CA ILE A 156 -3.24 16.86 3.20
C ILE A 156 -2.77 17.18 4.61
N THR A 157 -3.53 16.74 5.62
CA THR A 157 -3.15 16.93 7.03
C THR A 157 -2.15 15.87 7.47
N GLN A 158 -1.02 16.29 8.04
CA GLN A 158 0.06 15.39 8.46
C GLN A 158 -0.43 14.25 9.37
N THR A 159 -1.32 14.52 10.32
CA THR A 159 -1.83 13.52 11.27
C THR A 159 -2.71 12.42 10.65
N GLN A 160 -3.11 12.56 9.38
CA GLN A 160 -3.90 11.55 8.67
C GLN A 160 -3.04 10.55 7.89
N VAL A 161 -1.72 10.77 7.86
CA VAL A 161 -0.77 9.90 7.21
C VAL A 161 0.36 9.51 8.15
N LYS A 162 1.04 8.42 7.84
CA LYS A 162 2.29 8.05 8.48
C LYS A 162 3.32 7.81 7.40
N ARG A 163 4.60 8.08 7.69
CA ARG A 163 5.69 7.72 6.78
C ARG A 163 5.53 6.25 6.44
N TRP A 164 5.37 5.98 5.17
CA TRP A 164 5.37 4.64 4.64
C TRP A 164 6.83 4.28 4.38
N TYR A 165 7.19 3.07 4.76
CA TYR A 165 8.58 2.64 4.94
C TYR A 165 9.48 3.05 3.77
N ILE A 166 10.57 3.76 4.10
CA ILE A 166 11.94 3.55 3.60
C ILE A 166 12.86 4.11 4.69
N GLU A 167 13.50 3.23 5.47
CA GLU A 167 14.78 3.43 6.19
C GLU A 167 15.62 2.16 6.08
#